data_AF-A0A5S9ITW9-F1
#
_entry.id   AF-A0A5S9ITW9-F1
#
_cell.length_a   1.000
_cell.length_b   1.000
_cell.length_c   1.000
_cell.angle_alpha   90.00
_cell.angle_beta   90.00
_cell.angle_gamma   90.00
#
_symmetry.space_group_name_H-M   'P 1'
#
loop_
_entity.id
_entity.type
_entity.pdbx_description
1 polymer ?
#
loop_
_entity_poly.entity_id
_entity_poly.type
_entity_poly.pdbx_seq_one_letter_code
_entity_poly.pdbx_strand_id
1 'polypeptide(L)'
;MYAKSLHNLQRLELADTNIGDKDLRHLANLPKLRTLILENTDITNGGLQHLVKLNNMESLSLKKTKVDNDALVYLRQFPRLEELHLKGTKITLETMYKIQEFAPRCKIKY
;
A
#
# COMPACT_ATOMS: atom_id res chain seq x y z
N MET A 1 22.11 8.40 -11.50
CA MET A 1 22.35 9.02 -10.18
C MET A 1 21.10 9.63 -9.51
N TYR A 2 19.88 9.50 -10.05
CA TYR A 2 18.68 10.14 -9.48
C TYR A 2 18.10 9.46 -8.21
N ALA A 3 18.42 8.18 -7.94
CA ALA A 3 17.88 7.47 -6.78
C ALA A 3 18.31 8.05 -5.42
N LYS A 4 19.45 8.75 -5.34
CA LYS A 4 19.92 9.39 -4.09
C LYS A 4 19.04 10.58 -3.66
N SER A 5 18.29 11.23 -4.56
CA SER A 5 17.58 12.48 -4.23
C SER A 5 16.20 12.28 -3.62
N LEU A 6 15.68 11.05 -3.57
CA LEU A 6 14.35 10.75 -3.01
C LEU A 6 14.39 9.95 -1.70
N HIS A 7 15.56 9.69 -1.12
CA HIS A 7 15.66 8.97 0.16
C HIS A 7 14.94 9.67 1.33
N ASN A 8 14.63 10.96 1.19
CA ASN A 8 13.85 11.72 2.16
C ASN A 8 12.36 11.85 1.81
N LEU A 9 11.92 11.27 0.69
CA LEU A 9 10.52 11.33 0.28
C LEU A 9 9.65 10.60 1.31
N GLN A 10 8.70 11.32 1.90
CA GLN A 10 7.76 10.78 2.90
C GLN A 10 6.39 10.52 2.31
N ARG A 11 5.99 11.25 1.28
CA ARG A 11 4.69 11.13 0.61
C ARG A 11 4.90 11.03 -0.89
N LEU A 12 4.23 10.06 -1.50
CA LEU A 12 4.22 9.86 -2.95
C LEU A 12 2.78 9.59 -3.41
N GLU A 13 2.35 10.34 -4.42
CA GLU A 13 1.03 10.20 -5.03
C GLU A 13 1.19 9.78 -6.48
N LEU A 14 0.55 8.66 -6.82
CA LEU A 14 0.54 8.07 -8.17
C LEU A 14 -0.89 7.74 -8.60
N ALA A 15 -1.87 8.42 -8.02
CA ALA A 15 -3.28 8.24 -8.37
C ALA A 15 -3.51 8.56 -9.86
N ASP A 16 -4.41 7.80 -10.50
CA ASP A 16 -4.80 8.01 -11.89
C ASP A 16 -3.63 7.93 -12.90
N THR A 17 -2.59 7.17 -12.56
CA THR A 17 -1.45 6.90 -13.45
C THR A 17 -1.47 5.46 -13.97
N ASN A 18 -0.78 5.21 -15.08
CA ASN A 18 -0.69 3.87 -15.71
C ASN A 18 0.38 2.96 -15.06
N ILE A 19 0.55 3.06 -13.74
CA ILE A 19 1.52 2.21 -13.02
C ILE A 19 0.95 0.80 -12.80
N GLY A 20 1.84 -0.18 -12.87
CA GLY A 20 1.55 -1.57 -12.55
C GLY A 20 2.50 -2.15 -11.49
N ASP A 21 2.27 -3.40 -11.11
CA ASP A 21 3.00 -4.08 -10.04
C ASP A 21 4.52 -3.98 -10.17
N LYS A 22 5.04 -4.16 -11.39
CA LYS A 22 6.48 -4.09 -11.69
C LYS A 22 7.10 -2.74 -11.38
N ASP A 23 6.33 -1.66 -11.43
CA ASP A 23 6.82 -0.30 -11.22
C ASP A 23 7.04 -0.03 -9.72
N LEU A 24 6.29 -0.71 -8.84
CA LEU A 24 6.41 -0.59 -7.38
C LEU A 24 7.76 -1.09 -6.84
N ARG A 25 8.51 -1.92 -7.58
CA ARG A 25 9.86 -2.36 -7.19
C ARG A 25 10.82 -1.19 -6.95
N HIS A 26 10.60 -0.07 -7.64
CA HIS A 26 11.44 1.12 -7.51
C HIS A 26 11.16 1.87 -6.20
N LEU A 27 9.95 1.72 -5.63
CA LEU A 27 9.56 2.37 -4.38
C LEU A 27 10.16 1.69 -3.16
N ALA A 28 10.52 0.40 -3.25
CA ALA A 28 11.14 -0.36 -2.16
C ALA A 28 12.43 0.28 -1.60
N ASN A 29 13.07 1.15 -2.36
CA ASN A 29 14.30 1.86 -1.98
C ASN A 29 14.04 3.28 -1.42
N LEU A 30 12.80 3.60 -1.04
CA LEU A 30 12.42 4.86 -0.42
C LEU A 30 12.17 4.65 1.10
N PRO A 31 13.24 4.50 1.91
CA PRO A 31 13.11 4.00 3.29
C PRO A 31 12.34 4.93 4.22
N LYS A 32 12.15 6.20 3.85
CA LYS A 32 11.40 7.20 4.62
C LYS A 32 9.97 7.39 4.14
N LEU A 33 9.50 6.63 3.15
CA LEU A 33 8.13 6.74 2.66
C LEU A 33 7.15 6.30 3.75
N ARG A 34 6.19 7.18 4.06
CA ARG A 34 5.14 7.01 5.07
C ARG A 34 3.75 7.01 4.44
N THR A 35 3.55 7.75 3.36
CA THR A 35 2.28 7.86 2.65
C THR A 35 2.44 7.48 1.19
N LEU A 36 1.64 6.54 0.72
CA LEU A 36 1.60 6.12 -0.68
C LEU A 36 0.16 6.04 -1.18
N ILE A 37 -0.14 6.79 -2.25
CA ILE A 37 -1.46 6.84 -2.87
C ILE A 37 -1.38 6.19 -4.25
N LEU A 38 -2.07 5.05 -4.43
CA LEU A 38 -2.11 4.23 -5.65
C LEU A 38 -3.53 4.17 -6.25
N GLU A 39 -4.35 5.19 -5.99
CA GLU A 39 -5.76 5.14 -6.36
C GLU A 39 -5.97 5.05 -7.88
N ASN A 40 -6.96 4.25 -8.29
CA ASN A 40 -7.33 4.11 -9.71
C ASN A 40 -6.14 3.72 -10.61
N THR A 41 -5.39 2.70 -10.17
CA THR A 41 -4.23 2.13 -10.90
C THR A 41 -4.43 0.63 -11.12
N ASP A 42 -3.56 0.03 -11.94
CA ASP A 42 -3.62 -1.40 -12.28
C ASP A 42 -2.96 -2.33 -11.25
N ILE A 43 -2.69 -1.82 -10.03
CA ILE A 43 -2.04 -2.59 -8.96
C ILE A 43 -2.89 -3.78 -8.52
N THR A 44 -2.21 -4.92 -8.35
CA THR A 44 -2.75 -6.18 -7.80
C THR A 44 -2.04 -6.55 -6.50
N ASN A 45 -2.41 -7.70 -5.90
CA ASN A 45 -1.69 -8.23 -4.74
C ASN A 45 -0.19 -8.43 -5.05
N GLY A 46 0.15 -8.79 -6.29
CA GLY A 46 1.52 -8.97 -6.74
C GLY A 46 2.37 -7.70 -6.61
N GLY A 47 1.78 -6.52 -6.70
CA GLY A 47 2.48 -5.25 -6.49
C GLY A 47 2.86 -5.01 -5.03
N LEU A 48 2.00 -5.42 -4.09
CA LEU A 48 2.20 -5.21 -2.65
C LEU A 48 3.45 -5.94 -2.12
N GLN A 49 3.84 -7.05 -2.74
CA GLN A 49 5.06 -7.79 -2.38
C GLN A 49 6.32 -6.92 -2.43
N HIS A 50 6.35 -5.91 -3.31
CA HIS A 50 7.49 -5.00 -3.45
C HIS A 50 7.51 -3.93 -2.36
N LEU A 51 6.36 -3.65 -1.75
CA LEU A 51 6.19 -2.59 -0.76
C LEU A 51 6.44 -3.05 0.67
N VAL A 52 6.44 -4.36 0.96
CA VAL A 52 6.58 -4.89 2.34
C VAL A 52 7.88 -4.48 3.04
N LYS A 53 8.89 -4.01 2.31
CA LYS A 53 10.14 -3.47 2.89
C LYS A 53 9.99 -2.05 3.45
N LEU A 54 8.88 -1.37 3.17
CA LEU A 54 8.59 -0.01 3.61
C LEU A 54 8.03 -0.02 5.03
N ASN A 55 8.87 -0.37 6.00
CA ASN A 55 8.51 -0.53 7.41
C ASN A 55 8.03 0.76 8.10
N ASN A 56 8.20 1.91 7.44
CA ASN A 56 7.73 3.21 7.90
C ASN A 56 6.38 3.63 7.30
N MET A 57 5.73 2.78 6.52
CA MET A 57 4.43 3.07 5.92
C MET A 57 3.37 3.27 7.01
N GLU A 58 2.74 4.43 6.99
CA GLU A 58 1.67 4.85 7.91
C GLU A 58 0.33 4.95 7.19
N SER A 59 0.33 5.36 5.92
CA SER A 59 -0.89 5.55 5.12
C SER A 59 -0.74 4.96 3.74
N LEU A 60 -1.61 4.02 3.40
CA LEU A 60 -1.67 3.38 2.09
C LEU A 60 -3.07 3.48 1.50
N SER A 61 -3.19 4.08 0.31
CA SER A 61 -4.44 4.09 -0.44
C SER A 61 -4.38 3.16 -1.63
N LEU A 62 -5.27 2.16 -1.63
CA LEU A 62 -5.46 1.16 -2.69
C LEU A 62 -6.85 1.29 -3.34
N LYS A 63 -7.52 2.44 -3.15
CA LYS A 63 -8.88 2.64 -3.64
C LYS A 63 -8.94 2.45 -5.16
N LYS A 64 -9.95 1.72 -5.63
CA LYS A 64 -10.16 1.36 -7.04
C LYS A 64 -8.96 0.65 -7.69
N THR A 65 -8.19 -0.13 -6.93
CA THR A 65 -7.18 -1.05 -7.49
C THR A 65 -7.76 -2.46 -7.63
N LYS A 66 -6.99 -3.38 -8.22
CA LYS A 66 -7.40 -4.78 -8.46
C LYS A 66 -7.04 -5.73 -7.30
N VAL A 67 -6.63 -5.17 -6.16
CA VAL A 67 -6.32 -5.91 -4.93
C VAL A 67 -7.56 -6.67 -4.42
N ASP A 68 -7.35 -7.88 -3.92
CA ASP A 68 -8.39 -8.75 -3.36
C ASP A 68 -7.98 -9.31 -1.98
N ASN A 69 -8.72 -10.29 -1.48
CA ASN A 69 -8.53 -10.86 -0.15
C ASN A 69 -7.15 -11.49 0.08
N ASP A 70 -6.47 -11.97 -0.97
CA ASP A 70 -5.15 -12.59 -0.84
C ASP A 70 -4.08 -11.57 -0.47
N ALA A 71 -4.34 -10.26 -0.60
CA ALA A 71 -3.43 -9.21 -0.13
C ALA A 71 -3.16 -9.24 1.37
N LEU A 72 -3.96 -9.95 2.17
CA LEU A 72 -3.79 -10.08 3.61
C LEU A 72 -2.38 -10.55 4.02
N VAL A 73 -1.73 -11.38 3.19
CA VAL A 73 -0.37 -11.88 3.44
C VAL A 73 0.69 -10.77 3.35
N TYR A 74 0.42 -9.71 2.60
CA TYR A 74 1.31 -8.56 2.45
C TYR A 74 0.93 -7.43 3.41
N LEU A 75 -0.37 -7.16 3.60
CA LEU A 75 -0.85 -6.09 4.46
C LEU A 75 -0.42 -6.24 5.92
N ARG A 76 -0.31 -7.48 6.42
CA ARG A 76 0.22 -7.78 7.77
C ARG A 76 1.69 -7.41 7.97
N GLN A 77 2.42 -7.13 6.90
CA GLN A 77 3.86 -6.81 6.95
C GLN A 77 4.13 -5.31 7.09
N PHE A 78 3.10 -4.46 7.23
CA PHE A 78 3.25 -3.04 7.51
C PHE A 78 3.03 -2.75 9.01
N PRO A 79 4.06 -2.85 9.86
CA PRO A 79 3.90 -2.79 11.32
C PRO A 79 3.46 -1.42 11.86
N ARG A 80 3.52 -0.38 11.02
CA ARG A 80 3.19 1.01 11.37
C ARG A 80 1.98 1.55 10.62
N LEU A 81 1.22 0.70 9.92
CA LEU A 81 0.09 1.16 9.13
C LEU A 81 -1.02 1.69 10.06
N GLU A 82 -1.34 2.97 9.91
CA GLU A 82 -2.36 3.69 10.68
C GLU A 82 -3.61 3.96 9.84
N GLU A 83 -3.49 4.12 8.52
CA GLU A 83 -4.62 4.35 7.63
C GLU A 83 -4.53 3.49 6.36
N LEU A 84 -5.63 2.80 6.06
CA LEU A 84 -5.73 1.93 4.88
C LEU A 84 -7.04 2.21 4.14
N HIS A 85 -6.95 2.64 2.88
CA HIS A 85 -8.12 2.94 2.06
C HIS A 85 -8.34 1.86 1.01
N LEU A 86 -9.48 1.18 1.05
CA LEU A 86 -9.80 -0.02 0.28
C LEU A 86 -11.05 0.10 -0.61
N LYS A 87 -11.68 1.27 -0.63
CA LYS A 87 -12.92 1.50 -1.39
C LYS A 87 -12.76 1.09 -2.86
N GLY A 88 -13.65 0.24 -3.35
CA GLY A 88 -13.63 -0.23 -4.74
C GLY A 88 -12.50 -1.21 -5.07
N THR A 89 -11.89 -1.83 -4.05
CA THR A 89 -11.10 -3.08 -4.22
C THR A 89 -12.04 -4.30 -4.14
N LYS A 90 -11.48 -5.50 -4.32
CA LYS A 90 -12.20 -6.77 -4.12
C LYS A 90 -12.06 -7.32 -2.69
N ILE A 91 -11.50 -6.54 -1.76
CA ILE A 91 -11.43 -6.92 -0.34
C ILE A 91 -12.84 -6.92 0.26
N THR A 92 -13.18 -7.99 1.00
CA THR A 92 -14.47 -8.14 1.67
C THR A 92 -14.42 -7.64 3.12
N LEU A 93 -15.60 -7.45 3.72
CA LEU A 93 -15.73 -7.13 5.16
C LEU A 93 -15.08 -8.20 6.05
N GLU A 94 -15.18 -9.48 5.69
CA GLU A 94 -14.51 -10.57 6.43
C GLU A 94 -12.99 -10.35 6.48
N THR A 95 -12.38 -10.03 5.34
CA THR A 95 -10.95 -9.74 5.27
C THR A 95 -10.60 -8.47 6.05
N MET A 96 -11.47 -7.46 6.07
CA MET A 96 -11.25 -6.27 6.90
C MET A 96 -11.20 -6.60 8.40
N TYR A 97 -12.07 -7.50 8.89
CA TYR A 97 -11.99 -7.96 10.28
C TYR A 97 -10.65 -8.65 10.57
N LYS A 98 -10.18 -9.50 9.65
CA LYS A 98 -8.84 -10.13 9.76
C LYS A 98 -7.71 -9.11 9.76
N ILE A 99 -7.83 -8.01 9.00
CA ILE A 99 -6.87 -6.90 9.04
C ILE A 99 -6.87 -6.26 10.44
N GLN A 100 -8.05 -6.03 11.02
CA GLN A 100 -8.17 -5.43 12.35
C GLN A 100 -7.57 -6.31 13.46
N GLU A 101 -7.58 -7.64 13.32
CA GLU A 101 -6.96 -8.55 14.30
C GLU A 101 -5.46 -8.31 14.47
N PHE A 102 -4.72 -8.04 13.38
CA PHE A 102 -3.27 -7.78 13.45
C PHE A 102 -2.91 -6.29 13.40
N ALA A 103 -3.83 -5.42 12.98
CA ALA A 103 -3.65 -3.97 12.94
C ALA A 103 -4.81 -3.26 13.67
N PRO A 104 -4.99 -3.48 14.99
CA PRO A 104 -6.19 -3.06 15.73
C PRO A 104 -6.39 -1.55 15.86
N ARG A 105 -5.36 -0.76 15.56
CA ARG A 105 -5.41 0.71 15.56
C ARG A 105 -5.47 1.31 14.16
N CYS A 106 -5.34 0.48 13.12
CA CYS A 106 -5.42 0.95 11.73
C CYS A 106 -6.85 1.36 11.41
N LYS A 107 -7.01 2.56 10.85
CA LYS A 107 -8.27 3.09 10.36
C LYS A 107 -8.49 2.58 8.94
N ILE A 108 -9.37 1.59 8.80
CA ILE A 108 -9.76 1.07 7.50
C ILE A 108 -10.91 1.92 6.93
N LYS A 109 -10.73 2.48 5.73
CA LYS A 109 -11.75 3.24 4.99
C LYS A 109 -12.19 2.46 3.77
N TYR A 110 -13.46 2.07 3.72
CA TYR A 110 -14.06 1.20 2.70
C TYR A 110 -15.15 1.93 1.90
#